data_AF-A0AAN6PWA8-F1
#
_entry.id   AF-A0AAN6PWA8-F1
#
_cell.length_a   1.000
_cell.length_b   1.000
_cell.length_c   1.000
_cell.angle_alpha   90.00
_cell.angle_beta   90.00
_cell.angle_gamma   90.00
#
_symmetry.space_group_name_H-M   'P 1'
#
loop_
_entity.id
_entity.type
_entity.pdbx_description
1 polymer ?
#
loop_
_entity_poly.entity_id
_entity_poly.type
_entity_poly.pdbx_seq_one_letter_code
_entity_poly.pdbx_strand_id
1 'polypeptide(L)'
;MGEKETVILLLSKGAHPLIQQKNPMTRPYHGDGSGRTIFHYAIARGHLNLVIHALRTIEKTYGIEARQLVEKLADSGVNMSFGDSACGVDGNNLMHYVQTLKEASAFVRCGFHKFNDRNSNVSRLAGSGDGKTWATLDTIRLCLDAGVDIFDGDSCKCPCSPGGCTISGIFSIDFPTSTFYSFEVAPGLFWSLEWVTLVEEHCGVEAAKRVLLSLLRRVKCDQPDIAIGHVCCHRGHGIAAGKGWRSYMFGNQPRPLADDDIADILDEESDFIDLLDMEMEELASDSLHSLRTRWMSVIKAKYDAHIEQVNKERAKYKPSFPTDYAEGQLQGDFQVDYKNDTYYPVGWPSVIFMFKTEPRAYAMTGAVSSYDSWLRYEHGRTDDYPIRDVRKSGWFERRAGWVKELVDLMELSADETDAGKKRLQELNEEKGAISKVQ
;
A
#
# COMPACT_ATOMS: atom_id res chain seq x y z
N MET A 1 -3.68 -24.57 28.98
CA MET A 1 -3.19 -23.18 28.89
C MET A 1 -2.53 -23.06 27.53
N GLY A 2 -2.90 -22.10 26.69
CA GLY A 2 -2.27 -21.94 25.38
C GLY A 2 -0.86 -21.37 25.49
N GLU A 3 -0.12 -21.41 24.38
CA GLU A 3 1.26 -20.92 24.30
C GLU A 3 1.34 -19.44 24.70
N LYS A 4 0.37 -18.62 24.25
CA LYS A 4 0.27 -17.20 24.61
C LYS A 4 0.10 -16.97 26.10
N GLU A 5 -0.86 -17.66 26.73
CA GLU A 5 -1.15 -17.49 28.16
C GLU A 5 0.04 -17.96 29.00
N THR A 6 0.74 -18.99 28.55
CA THR A 6 1.93 -19.53 29.21
C THR A 6 3.07 -18.50 29.20
N VAL A 7 3.36 -17.89 28.05
CA VAL A 7 4.42 -16.87 27.94
C VAL A 7 4.09 -15.63 28.77
N ILE A 8 2.85 -15.14 28.70
CA ILE A 8 2.41 -13.98 29.50
C ILE A 8 2.54 -14.29 30.99
N LEU A 9 2.13 -15.49 31.42
CA LEU A 9 2.23 -15.92 32.81
C LEU A 9 3.70 -15.96 33.26
N LEU A 10 4.58 -16.58 32.48
CA LEU A 10 6.01 -16.65 32.80
C LEU A 10 6.64 -15.26 32.93
N LEU A 11 6.39 -14.37 31.97
CA LEU A 11 6.88 -13.00 32.01
C LEU A 11 6.33 -12.24 33.23
N SER A 12 5.04 -12.39 33.54
CA SER A 12 4.42 -11.77 34.73
C SER A 12 4.96 -12.28 36.06
N LYS A 13 5.62 -13.45 36.06
CA LYS A 13 6.28 -14.05 37.22
C LYS A 13 7.78 -13.74 37.28
N GLY A 14 8.27 -12.82 36.45
CA GLY A 14 9.68 -12.40 36.46
C GLY A 14 10.61 -13.26 35.60
N ALA A 15 10.08 -14.05 34.66
CA ALA A 15 10.93 -14.73 33.69
C ALA A 15 11.67 -13.69 32.82
N HIS A 16 13.00 -13.82 32.76
CA HIS A 16 13.83 -12.86 32.04
C HIS A 16 13.64 -13.03 30.52
N PRO A 17 13.13 -12.01 29.80
CA PRO A 17 12.72 -12.16 28.40
C PRO A 17 13.91 -12.30 27.43
N LEU A 18 15.12 -11.96 27.88
CA LEU A 18 16.35 -12.07 27.09
C LEU A 18 17.10 -13.38 27.33
N ILE A 19 16.49 -14.37 27.96
CA ILE A 19 17.13 -15.68 28.07
C ILE A 19 17.40 -16.19 26.66
N GLN A 20 18.67 -16.22 26.31
CA GLN A 20 19.17 -16.74 25.06
C GLN A 20 19.31 -18.25 25.18
N GLN A 21 18.89 -18.99 24.17
CA GLN A 21 19.15 -20.41 24.13
C GLN A 21 20.66 -20.64 23.96
N LYS A 22 21.36 -20.97 25.05
CA LYS A 22 22.71 -21.53 24.99
C LYS A 22 22.57 -22.99 24.57
N ASN A 23 22.78 -23.30 23.30
CA ASN A 23 22.78 -24.69 22.85
C ASN A 23 24.21 -25.23 22.83
N PRO A 24 24.62 -26.07 23.81
CA PRO A 24 25.97 -26.66 23.81
C PRO A 24 26.15 -27.78 22.77
N MET A 25 25.11 -28.16 22.00
CA MET A 25 25.10 -29.38 21.17
C MET A 25 24.76 -29.15 19.69
N THR A 26 24.56 -27.91 19.22
CA THR A 26 24.37 -27.65 17.78
C THR A 26 25.67 -27.83 17.02
N ARG A 27 25.71 -28.89 16.19
CA ARG A 27 26.82 -29.18 15.27
C ARG A 27 27.05 -28.01 14.29
N PRO A 28 28.29 -27.82 13.77
CA PRO A 28 28.73 -26.59 13.10
C PRO A 28 28.10 -26.28 11.73
N TYR A 29 27.10 -27.01 11.27
CA TYR A 29 26.62 -26.89 9.88
C TYR A 29 25.69 -25.70 9.62
N HIS A 30 25.19 -25.04 10.67
CA HIS A 30 24.64 -23.68 10.59
C HIS A 30 25.21 -22.88 11.76
N GLY A 31 26.29 -22.16 11.49
CA GLY A 31 27.11 -21.46 12.49
C GLY A 31 26.48 -20.19 13.08
N ASP A 32 25.19 -20.16 13.39
CA ASP A 32 24.63 -19.06 14.15
C ASP A 32 24.44 -19.49 15.60
N GLY A 33 25.46 -19.29 16.43
CA GLY A 33 25.31 -19.27 17.89
C GLY A 33 24.43 -18.09 18.35
N SER A 34 23.26 -17.91 17.72
CA SER A 34 22.57 -16.63 17.48
C SER A 34 21.90 -16.04 18.70
N GLY A 35 22.06 -16.65 19.88
CA GLY A 35 21.52 -16.10 21.11
C GLY A 35 20.01 -15.83 21.01
N ARG A 36 19.27 -16.66 20.27
CA ARG A 36 17.85 -16.43 19.99
C ARG A 36 17.07 -16.41 21.30
N THR A 37 16.33 -15.32 21.51
CA THR A 37 15.37 -15.15 22.60
C THR A 37 14.00 -15.67 22.20
N ILE A 38 13.06 -15.73 23.16
CA ILE A 38 11.67 -16.09 22.88
C ILE A 38 11.03 -15.24 21.76
N PHE A 39 11.45 -13.98 21.63
CA PHE A 39 10.99 -13.12 20.56
C PHE A 39 11.40 -13.63 19.20
N HIS A 40 12.65 -14.06 19.01
CA HIS A 40 13.11 -14.59 17.73
C HIS A 40 12.27 -15.78 17.26
N TYR A 41 11.92 -16.69 18.18
CA TYR A 41 11.07 -17.84 17.87
C TYR A 41 9.62 -17.45 17.58
N ALA A 42 9.05 -16.53 18.37
CA ALA A 42 7.70 -16.04 18.14
C ALA A 42 7.60 -15.32 16.78
N ILE A 43 8.60 -14.51 16.44
CA ILE A 43 8.69 -13.76 15.18
C ILE A 43 8.84 -14.71 13.99
N ALA A 44 9.80 -15.65 14.04
CA ALA A 44 10.06 -16.61 12.97
C ALA A 44 8.85 -17.51 12.64
N ARG A 45 7.87 -17.61 13.55
CA ARG A 45 6.62 -18.36 13.37
C ARG A 45 5.40 -17.47 13.11
N GLY A 46 5.60 -16.17 12.92
CA GLY A 46 4.51 -15.22 12.63
C GLY A 46 3.59 -14.93 13.83
N HIS A 47 4.02 -15.20 15.06
CA HIS A 47 3.23 -14.97 16.27
C HIS A 47 3.33 -13.52 16.77
N LEU A 48 3.00 -12.53 15.92
CA LEU A 48 3.10 -11.09 16.25
C LEU A 48 2.30 -10.71 17.50
N ASN A 49 1.09 -11.24 17.65
CA ASN A 49 0.26 -11.03 18.85
C ASN A 49 0.98 -11.45 20.13
N LEU A 50 1.72 -12.57 20.09
CA LEU A 50 2.51 -13.03 21.23
C LEU A 50 3.61 -12.03 21.57
N VAL A 51 4.33 -11.53 20.56
CA VAL A 51 5.39 -10.52 20.72
C VAL A 51 4.83 -9.26 21.37
N ILE A 52 3.73 -8.71 20.85
CA ILE A 52 3.10 -7.49 21.37
C ILE A 52 2.64 -7.67 22.82
N HIS A 53 1.99 -8.80 23.12
CA HIS A 53 1.54 -9.10 24.48
C HIS A 53 2.72 -9.31 25.44
N ALA A 54 3.78 -9.97 24.99
CA ALA A 54 5.01 -10.13 25.76
C ALA A 54 5.66 -8.78 26.06
N LEU A 55 5.81 -7.90 25.07
CA LEU A 55 6.35 -6.54 25.24
C LEU A 55 5.53 -5.72 26.25
N ARG A 56 4.20 -5.70 26.12
CA ARG A 56 3.33 -5.01 27.11
C ARG A 56 3.44 -5.61 28.51
N THR A 57 3.58 -6.93 28.61
CA THR A 57 3.73 -7.62 29.89
C THR A 57 5.07 -7.27 30.53
N ILE A 58 6.14 -7.17 29.73
CA ILE A 58 7.46 -6.75 30.20
C ILE A 58 7.41 -5.29 30.67
N GLU A 59 6.81 -4.39 29.90
CA GLU A 59 6.61 -2.99 30.29
C GLU A 59 5.87 -2.88 31.64
N LYS A 60 4.77 -3.62 31.79
CA LYS A 60 3.99 -3.65 33.03
C LYS A 60 4.74 -4.26 34.22
N THR A 61 5.54 -5.29 33.98
CA THR A 61 6.20 -6.07 35.06
C THR A 61 7.51 -5.45 35.50
N TYR A 62 8.28 -4.85 34.58
CA TYR A 62 9.64 -4.35 34.84
C TYR A 62 9.74 -2.81 34.83
N GLY A 63 8.68 -2.06 34.48
CA GLY A 63 8.66 -0.60 34.60
C GLY A 63 9.71 0.12 33.73
N ILE A 64 10.37 1.15 34.27
CA ILE A 64 11.39 1.93 33.52
C ILE A 64 12.57 1.05 33.05
N GLU A 65 12.89 -0.02 33.78
CA GLU A 65 13.92 -1.00 33.38
C GLU A 65 13.50 -1.79 32.13
N ALA A 66 12.19 -1.93 31.88
CA ALA A 66 11.68 -2.52 30.65
C ALA A 66 12.11 -1.72 29.42
N ARG A 67 12.19 -0.39 29.52
CA ARG A 67 12.63 0.45 28.41
C ARG A 67 14.09 0.18 28.07
N GLN A 68 14.96 0.08 29.07
CA GLN A 68 16.36 -0.30 28.86
C GLN A 68 16.52 -1.73 28.36
N LEU A 69 15.63 -2.64 28.77
CA LEU A 69 15.62 -4.03 28.32
C LEU A 69 15.12 -4.17 26.87
N VAL A 70 14.17 -3.33 26.47
CA VAL A 70 13.62 -3.22 25.13
C VAL A 70 14.57 -2.48 24.19
N GLU A 71 15.24 -1.43 24.66
CA GLU A 71 16.36 -0.78 23.96
C GLU A 71 17.52 -1.76 23.79
N LYS A 72 17.88 -2.52 24.84
CA LYS A 72 18.82 -3.63 24.72
C LYS A 72 18.36 -4.70 23.76
N LEU A 73 17.06 -5.01 23.67
CA LEU A 73 16.52 -5.91 22.65
C LEU A 73 16.71 -5.31 21.25
N ALA A 74 16.34 -4.05 21.05
CA ALA A 74 16.52 -3.34 19.78
C ALA A 74 17.99 -3.32 19.34
N ASP A 75 18.92 -3.09 20.28
CA ASP A 75 20.38 -3.08 20.08
C ASP A 75 20.98 -4.49 19.96
N SER A 76 20.46 -5.48 20.70
CA SER A 76 20.98 -6.85 20.75
C SER A 76 20.37 -7.77 19.69
N GLY A 77 19.50 -7.26 18.82
CA GLY A 77 19.05 -8.02 17.66
C GLY A 77 17.58 -7.99 17.29
N VAL A 78 16.75 -7.15 17.89
CA VAL A 78 15.33 -7.09 17.50
C VAL A 78 15.11 -6.19 16.26
N ASN A 79 16.12 -5.38 15.93
CA ASN A 79 16.32 -4.83 14.59
C ASN A 79 17.13 -5.78 13.67
N MET A 80 17.27 -7.07 13.99
CA MET A 80 17.87 -8.03 13.06
C MET A 80 16.93 -8.27 11.89
N SER A 81 17.53 -8.30 10.71
CA SER A 81 16.91 -8.94 9.57
C SER A 81 16.90 -10.46 9.77
N PHE A 82 15.85 -11.11 9.29
CA PHE A 82 15.69 -12.55 9.25
C PHE A 82 15.16 -12.97 7.89
N GLY A 83 15.54 -14.18 7.47
CA GLY A 83 14.99 -14.82 6.28
C GLY A 83 13.59 -15.36 6.55
N ASP A 84 12.64 -14.99 5.71
CA ASP A 84 11.30 -15.55 5.62
C ASP A 84 11.27 -16.57 4.48
N SER A 85 11.65 -17.80 4.82
CA SER A 85 11.66 -18.92 3.87
C SER A 85 10.28 -19.26 3.31
N ALA A 86 9.19 -18.88 4.00
CA ALA A 86 7.83 -19.12 3.51
C ALA A 86 7.46 -18.15 2.38
N CYS A 87 8.01 -16.94 2.40
CA CYS A 87 7.82 -15.95 1.34
C CYS A 87 9.00 -15.89 0.34
N GLY A 88 10.11 -16.61 0.61
CA GLY A 88 11.35 -16.50 -0.16
C GLY A 88 12.01 -15.13 -0.04
N VAL A 89 11.84 -14.45 1.11
CA VAL A 89 12.30 -13.07 1.32
C VAL A 89 13.39 -13.06 2.37
N ASP A 90 14.56 -12.55 2.03
CA ASP A 90 15.64 -12.31 2.99
C ASP A 90 15.69 -10.84 3.40
N GLY A 91 16.29 -10.55 4.55
CA GLY A 91 16.47 -9.16 4.99
C GLY A 91 15.29 -8.56 5.78
N ASN A 92 14.20 -9.29 6.01
CA ASN A 92 13.03 -8.74 6.70
C ASN A 92 13.31 -8.45 8.16
N ASN A 93 12.91 -7.29 8.65
CA ASN A 93 12.83 -7.02 10.09
C ASN A 93 11.37 -6.98 10.57
N LEU A 94 11.15 -6.82 11.87
CA LEU A 94 9.81 -6.81 12.46
C LEU A 94 8.88 -5.71 11.93
N MET A 95 9.42 -4.56 11.53
CA MET A 95 8.62 -3.46 10.98
C MET A 95 7.95 -3.84 9.65
N HIS A 96 8.52 -4.79 8.91
CA HIS A 96 7.93 -5.31 7.66
C HIS A 96 6.68 -6.18 7.87
N TYR A 97 6.40 -6.60 9.11
CA TYR A 97 5.26 -7.45 9.45
C TYR A 97 4.17 -6.73 10.24
N VAL A 98 4.35 -5.44 10.51
CA VAL A 98 3.36 -4.63 11.21
C VAL A 98 2.11 -4.49 10.34
N GLN A 99 0.96 -4.90 10.89
CA GLN A 99 -0.32 -4.86 10.15
C GLN A 99 -1.24 -3.75 10.64
N THR A 100 -0.96 -3.17 11.81
CA THR A 100 -1.81 -2.15 12.42
C THR A 100 -1.02 -0.97 12.94
N LEU A 101 -1.64 0.21 12.96
CA LEU A 101 -1.08 1.41 13.56
C LEU A 101 -0.67 1.23 15.03
N LYS A 102 -1.47 0.45 15.79
CA LYS A 102 -1.21 0.18 17.21
C LYS A 102 0.07 -0.64 17.41
N GLU A 103 0.34 -1.56 16.49
CA GLU A 103 1.58 -2.33 16.44
C GLU A 103 2.74 -1.44 16.07
N ALA A 104 2.61 -0.69 14.97
CA ALA A 104 3.63 0.26 14.52
C ALA A 104 4.04 1.21 15.66
N SER A 105 3.06 1.84 16.30
CA SER A 105 3.27 2.78 17.41
C SER A 105 3.88 2.11 18.63
N ALA A 106 3.60 0.83 18.88
CA ALA A 106 4.25 0.09 19.95
C ALA A 106 5.71 -0.16 19.61
N PHE A 107 6.02 -0.63 18.40
CA PHE A 107 7.39 -0.87 17.95
C PHE A 107 8.23 0.41 17.96
N VAL A 108 7.73 1.53 17.41
CA VAL A 108 8.45 2.81 17.43
C VAL A 108 8.76 3.27 18.86
N ARG A 109 7.77 3.20 19.79
CA ARG A 109 8.00 3.53 21.21
C ARG A 109 8.98 2.59 21.90
N CYS A 110 9.12 1.38 21.38
CA CYS A 110 10.09 0.38 21.82
C CYS A 110 11.48 0.55 21.15
N GLY A 111 11.75 1.66 20.45
CA GLY A 111 13.07 1.94 19.88
C GLY A 111 13.36 1.23 18.55
N PHE A 112 12.34 0.67 17.90
CA PHE A 112 12.49 0.14 16.54
C PHE A 112 12.53 1.30 15.56
N HIS A 113 13.67 1.45 14.88
CA HIS A 113 13.94 2.61 14.03
C HIS A 113 14.52 2.25 12.66
N LYS A 114 14.66 0.95 12.36
CA LYS A 114 15.16 0.47 11.07
C LYS A 114 14.06 0.41 10.00
N PHE A 115 13.38 1.54 9.81
CA PHE A 115 12.33 1.68 8.80
C PHE A 115 12.89 1.55 7.37
N ASN A 116 14.15 1.92 7.16
CA ASN A 116 14.84 1.91 5.87
C ASN A 116 15.67 0.63 5.62
N ASP A 117 15.64 -0.36 6.53
CA ASP A 117 16.38 -1.60 6.28
C ASP A 117 15.76 -2.34 5.09
N ARG A 118 16.53 -2.45 4.01
CA ARG A 118 16.10 -3.14 2.80
C ARG A 118 15.90 -4.62 3.08
N ASN A 119 14.73 -5.13 2.72
CA ASN A 119 14.50 -6.56 2.51
C ASN A 119 14.52 -6.85 1.00
N SER A 120 14.45 -8.12 0.61
CA SER A 120 14.31 -8.49 -0.81
C SER A 120 12.91 -8.20 -1.40
N ASN A 121 12.05 -7.46 -0.70
CA ASN A 121 10.71 -7.03 -1.11
C ASN A 121 10.33 -5.68 -0.46
N VAL A 122 10.84 -4.58 -1.01
CA VAL A 122 10.70 -3.20 -0.51
C VAL A 122 9.27 -2.65 -0.65
N SER A 123 8.27 -3.24 0.02
CA SER A 123 6.92 -2.68 0.27
C SER A 123 5.91 -3.76 0.67
N ARG A 124 5.62 -3.85 1.97
CA ARG A 124 4.48 -4.62 2.48
C ARG A 124 3.79 -3.90 3.63
N LEU A 125 3.30 -2.68 3.36
CA LEU A 125 2.54 -1.88 4.33
C LEU A 125 1.09 -1.55 3.90
N ALA A 126 0.55 -2.20 2.86
CA ALA A 126 -0.83 -1.95 2.42
C ALA A 126 -1.67 -3.24 2.39
N GLY A 127 -2.67 -3.33 3.28
CA GLY A 127 -3.65 -4.42 3.34
C GLY A 127 -5.09 -3.91 3.20
N SER A 128 -5.99 -4.77 2.72
CA SER A 128 -7.27 -4.41 2.09
C SER A 128 -8.50 -4.17 2.98
N GLY A 129 -9.22 -3.07 2.73
CA GLY A 129 -10.54 -2.69 3.27
C GLY A 129 -10.67 -1.17 3.50
N ASP A 130 -11.84 -0.55 3.32
CA ASP A 130 -12.03 0.92 3.43
C ASP A 130 -11.57 1.50 4.78
N GLY A 131 -11.61 0.72 5.87
CA GLY A 131 -11.02 1.10 7.17
C GLY A 131 -9.50 0.91 7.25
N LYS A 132 -8.92 0.02 6.44
CA LYS A 132 -7.48 -0.23 6.38
C LYS A 132 -6.75 0.80 5.53
N THR A 133 -7.37 1.28 4.44
CA THR A 133 -6.86 2.36 3.57
C THR A 133 -6.41 3.57 4.40
N TRP A 134 -7.26 4.02 5.32
CA TRP A 134 -6.96 5.19 6.15
C TRP A 134 -6.05 4.89 7.33
N ALA A 135 -6.12 3.67 7.91
CA ALA A 135 -5.15 3.21 8.90
C ALA A 135 -3.72 3.15 8.34
N THR A 136 -3.57 2.91 7.03
CA THR A 136 -2.28 2.98 6.34
C THR A 136 -1.74 4.42 6.33
N LEU A 137 -2.56 5.46 6.13
CA LEU A 137 -2.09 6.85 6.23
C LEU A 137 -1.58 7.19 7.63
N ASP A 138 -2.28 6.75 8.68
CA ASP A 138 -1.80 6.96 10.05
C ASP A 138 -0.47 6.23 10.29
N THR A 139 -0.28 5.06 9.67
CA THR A 139 0.98 4.31 9.75
C THR A 139 2.10 5.05 8.99
N ILE A 140 1.80 5.60 7.82
CA ILE A 140 2.73 6.44 7.05
C ILE A 140 3.13 7.66 7.87
N ARG A 141 2.19 8.38 8.47
CA ARG A 141 2.46 9.54 9.36
C ARG A 141 3.42 9.17 10.48
N LEU A 142 3.16 8.05 11.16
CA LEU A 142 4.02 7.55 12.21
C LEU A 142 5.44 7.26 11.70
N CYS A 143 5.58 6.64 10.53
CA CYS A 143 6.89 6.38 9.92
C CYS A 143 7.63 7.67 9.55
N LEU A 144 6.91 8.66 9.00
CA LEU A 144 7.47 9.98 8.68
C LEU A 144 7.93 10.72 9.94
N ASP A 145 7.11 10.72 11.00
CA ASP A 145 7.48 11.31 12.30
C ASP A 145 8.68 10.59 12.94
N ALA A 146 8.87 9.31 12.65
CA ALA A 146 10.00 8.53 13.11
C ALA A 146 11.26 8.70 12.23
N GLY A 147 11.21 9.52 11.18
CA GLY A 147 12.36 9.85 10.33
C GLY A 147 12.69 8.81 9.27
N VAL A 148 11.68 8.07 8.76
CA VAL A 148 11.87 7.22 7.57
C VAL A 148 12.43 8.05 6.42
N ASP A 149 13.42 7.50 5.70
CA ASP A 149 13.95 8.15 4.51
C ASP A 149 13.10 7.72 3.31
N ILE A 150 12.22 8.61 2.89
CA ILE A 150 11.31 8.38 1.77
C ILE A 150 12.03 8.34 0.41
N PHE A 151 13.31 8.73 0.37
CA PHE A 151 14.16 8.72 -0.81
C PHE A 151 15.13 7.53 -0.84
N ASP A 152 15.09 6.64 0.17
CA ASP A 152 15.81 5.37 0.07
C ASP A 152 15.12 4.50 -1.00
N GLY A 153 15.66 4.59 -2.21
CA GLY A 153 15.20 3.84 -3.37
C GLY A 153 15.80 2.43 -3.41
N ASP A 154 15.24 1.59 -4.27
CA ASP A 154 15.90 0.33 -4.63
C ASP A 154 17.17 0.58 -5.48
N SER A 155 17.83 -0.49 -5.93
CA SER A 155 18.99 -0.39 -6.84
C SER A 155 18.59 -0.27 -8.32
N CYS A 156 17.36 0.18 -8.61
CA CYS A 156 16.87 0.35 -9.97
C CYS A 156 17.69 1.43 -10.70
N LYS A 157 17.98 1.17 -11.98
CA LYS A 157 18.68 2.11 -12.88
C LYS A 157 17.72 2.69 -13.93
N CYS A 158 16.41 2.74 -13.68
CA CYS A 158 15.47 3.21 -14.70
C CYS A 158 15.64 4.72 -14.95
N PRO A 159 15.50 5.16 -16.20
CA PRO A 159 15.36 6.58 -16.54
C PRO A 159 14.29 7.28 -15.70
N CYS A 160 13.22 6.55 -15.36
CA CYS A 160 12.10 7.03 -14.57
C CYS A 160 12.44 7.42 -13.12
N SER A 161 13.60 7.00 -12.60
CA SER A 161 14.00 7.17 -11.22
C SER A 161 15.53 7.00 -11.10
N PRO A 162 16.31 8.04 -11.45
CA PRO A 162 17.78 7.94 -11.56
C PRO A 162 18.48 7.63 -10.23
N GLY A 163 17.81 7.88 -9.09
CA GLY A 163 18.28 7.51 -7.76
C GLY A 163 17.75 6.18 -7.22
N GLY A 164 17.10 5.37 -8.05
CA GLY A 164 16.37 4.17 -7.64
C GLY A 164 14.89 4.46 -7.36
N CYS A 165 14.04 3.45 -7.57
CA CYS A 165 12.60 3.58 -7.35
C CYS A 165 12.29 3.77 -5.87
N THR A 166 11.69 4.91 -5.55
CA THR A 166 11.27 5.26 -4.18
C THR A 166 9.84 4.79 -3.88
N ILE A 167 9.44 4.89 -2.61
CA ILE A 167 8.05 4.60 -2.16
C ILE A 167 7.00 5.43 -2.92
N SER A 168 7.37 6.61 -3.43
CA SER A 168 6.48 7.46 -4.21
C SER A 168 5.96 6.74 -5.47
N GLY A 169 6.72 5.77 -5.98
CA GLY A 169 6.33 4.95 -7.13
C GLY A 169 5.15 4.01 -6.88
N ILE A 170 4.69 3.85 -5.63
CA ILE A 170 3.51 3.04 -5.30
C ILE A 170 2.21 3.82 -5.59
N PHE A 171 2.25 5.16 -5.54
CA PHE A 171 1.09 6.01 -5.77
C PHE A 171 0.84 6.18 -7.27
N SER A 172 0.35 5.11 -7.90
CA SER A 172 -0.12 5.16 -9.29
C SER A 172 -1.38 6.01 -9.40
N ILE A 173 -1.51 6.68 -10.54
CA ILE A 173 -2.70 7.42 -10.97
C ILE A 173 -3.39 6.73 -12.15
N ASP A 174 -3.13 5.43 -12.35
CA ASP A 174 -3.76 4.66 -13.41
C ASP A 174 -5.21 4.33 -13.06
N PHE A 175 -6.06 4.36 -14.07
CA PHE A 175 -7.48 4.04 -13.94
C PHE A 175 -7.72 2.61 -14.40
N PRO A 176 -8.15 1.70 -13.51
CA PRO A 176 -8.39 0.31 -13.91
C PRO A 176 -9.52 0.23 -14.94
N THR A 177 -9.22 -0.35 -16.10
CA THR A 177 -10.19 -0.60 -17.20
C THR A 177 -10.94 -1.92 -17.03
N SER A 178 -10.41 -2.83 -16.21
CA SER A 178 -10.98 -4.17 -15.99
C SER A 178 -11.96 -4.20 -14.83
N THR A 179 -13.14 -4.76 -15.07
CA THR A 179 -14.17 -5.08 -14.08
C THR A 179 -13.82 -6.28 -13.17
N PHE A 180 -12.72 -6.97 -13.46
CA PHE A 180 -12.16 -7.98 -12.58
C PHE A 180 -11.32 -7.30 -11.49
N TYR A 181 -11.84 -7.31 -10.26
CA TYR A 181 -11.16 -6.92 -9.01
C TYR A 181 -11.09 -5.42 -8.67
N SER A 182 -12.21 -4.71 -8.71
CA SER A 182 -12.34 -3.43 -7.96
C SER A 182 -12.55 -3.62 -6.44
N PHE A 183 -12.53 -4.86 -5.93
CA PHE A 183 -12.71 -5.11 -4.50
C PHE A 183 -11.44 -4.86 -3.67
N GLU A 184 -10.26 -4.72 -4.28
CA GLU A 184 -9.02 -4.62 -3.52
C GLU A 184 -8.01 -3.59 -4.07
N VAL A 185 -8.10 -2.38 -3.51
CA VAL A 185 -6.98 -1.81 -2.73
C VAL A 185 -5.77 -1.36 -3.55
N ALA A 186 -6.04 -0.49 -4.52
CA ALA A 186 -5.06 0.51 -4.89
C ALA A 186 -5.38 1.81 -4.12
N PRO A 187 -4.35 2.52 -3.61
CA PRO A 187 -4.54 3.90 -3.19
C PRO A 187 -5.22 4.68 -4.34
N GLY A 188 -6.44 5.16 -4.12
CA GLY A 188 -7.20 5.89 -5.13
C GLY A 188 -6.50 7.18 -5.58
N LEU A 189 -7.00 7.83 -6.62
CA LEU A 189 -6.39 9.02 -7.25
C LEU A 189 -5.80 10.07 -6.29
N PHE A 190 -6.53 10.32 -5.19
CA PHE A 190 -6.21 11.30 -4.15
C PHE A 190 -4.96 10.98 -3.34
N TRP A 191 -4.49 9.74 -3.37
CA TRP A 191 -3.37 9.31 -2.55
C TRP A 191 -2.03 9.91 -2.96
N SER A 192 -1.82 10.17 -4.25
CA SER A 192 -0.60 10.87 -4.68
C SER A 192 -0.55 12.29 -4.09
N LEU A 193 -1.69 12.99 -4.05
CA LEU A 193 -1.83 14.33 -3.46
C LEU A 193 -1.75 14.29 -1.93
N GLU A 194 -2.38 13.30 -1.29
CA GLU A 194 -2.27 13.09 0.16
C GLU A 194 -0.82 12.77 0.55
N TRP A 195 -0.14 11.90 -0.20
CA TRP A 195 1.28 11.58 0.02
C TRP A 195 2.16 12.82 -0.05
N VAL A 196 2.01 13.63 -1.11
CA VAL A 196 2.75 14.90 -1.22
C VAL A 196 2.44 15.84 -0.05
N THR A 197 1.19 15.90 0.40
CA THR A 197 0.79 16.71 1.56
C THR A 197 1.43 16.19 2.85
N LEU A 198 1.49 14.88 3.06
CA LEU A 198 2.14 14.28 4.22
C LEU A 198 3.66 14.52 4.19
N VAL A 199 4.30 14.39 3.04
CA VAL A 199 5.72 14.69 2.91
C VAL A 199 6.01 16.17 3.18
N GLU A 200 5.15 17.09 2.71
CA GLU A 200 5.26 18.51 3.03
C GLU A 200 5.15 18.77 4.53
N GLU A 201 4.16 18.15 5.19
CA GLU A 201 3.87 18.33 6.63
C GLU A 201 4.97 17.77 7.54
N HIS A 202 5.58 16.64 7.16
CA HIS A 202 6.52 15.90 8.01
C HIS A 202 8.00 16.08 7.61
N CYS A 203 8.29 16.25 6.32
CA CYS A 203 9.64 16.32 5.77
C CYS A 203 9.96 17.69 5.15
N GLY A 204 8.98 18.57 4.99
CA GLY A 204 9.14 19.93 4.50
C GLY A 204 8.93 20.10 2.99
N VAL A 205 8.87 21.38 2.57
CA VAL A 205 8.53 21.81 1.21
C VAL A 205 9.47 21.21 0.15
N GLU A 206 10.78 21.23 0.39
CA GLU A 206 11.75 20.71 -0.58
C GLU A 206 11.62 19.20 -0.79
N ALA A 207 11.33 18.43 0.26
CA ALA A 207 11.06 17.01 0.12
C ALA A 207 9.80 16.76 -0.73
N ALA A 208 8.73 17.53 -0.50
CA ALA A 208 7.50 17.44 -1.28
C ALA A 208 7.72 17.81 -2.76
N LYS A 209 8.54 18.83 -3.04
CA LYS A 209 8.96 19.18 -4.41
C LYS A 209 9.68 18.01 -5.09
N ARG A 210 10.64 17.39 -4.41
CA ARG A 210 11.37 16.22 -4.96
C ARG A 210 10.44 15.04 -5.25
N VAL A 211 9.44 14.79 -4.41
CA VAL A 211 8.41 13.78 -4.66
C VAL A 211 7.60 14.12 -5.92
N LEU A 212 7.12 15.35 -6.07
CA LEU A 212 6.37 15.76 -7.27
C LEU A 212 7.21 15.66 -8.54
N LEU A 213 8.48 16.07 -8.51
CA LEU A 213 9.40 15.91 -9.63
C LEU A 213 9.58 14.43 -10.00
N SER A 214 9.74 13.55 -9.01
CA SER A 214 9.82 12.11 -9.26
C SER A 214 8.54 11.54 -9.88
N LEU A 215 7.36 12.01 -9.45
CA LEU A 215 6.08 11.59 -10.02
C LEU A 215 5.89 12.09 -11.46
N LEU A 216 6.21 13.36 -11.71
CA LEU A 216 6.15 13.98 -13.04
C LEU A 216 7.11 13.30 -14.01
N ARG A 217 8.35 13.08 -13.59
CA ARG A 217 9.37 12.35 -14.35
C ARG A 217 8.88 10.97 -14.76
N ARG A 218 8.31 10.22 -13.82
CA ARG A 218 7.78 8.89 -14.09
C ARG A 218 6.65 8.93 -15.11
N VAL A 219 5.71 9.86 -15.00
CA VAL A 219 4.61 9.93 -15.96
C VAL A 219 5.11 10.25 -17.36
N LYS A 220 6.18 11.04 -17.52
CA LYS A 220 6.81 11.24 -18.83
C LYS A 220 7.35 9.93 -19.42
N CYS A 221 8.01 9.11 -18.61
CA CYS A 221 8.47 7.78 -19.06
C CYS A 221 7.31 6.82 -19.38
N ASP A 222 6.18 6.94 -18.68
CA ASP A 222 5.00 6.09 -18.88
C ASP A 222 4.13 6.52 -20.09
N GLN A 223 4.50 7.56 -20.85
CA GLN A 223 3.71 8.04 -21.99
C GLN A 223 3.76 7.02 -23.14
N PRO A 224 2.61 6.69 -23.77
CA PRO A 224 2.54 5.62 -24.78
C PRO A 224 3.28 5.93 -26.08
N ASP A 225 3.53 7.20 -26.37
CA ASP A 225 4.33 7.69 -27.50
C ASP A 225 5.83 7.72 -27.21
N ILE A 226 6.24 7.50 -25.97
CA ILE A 226 7.63 7.42 -25.52
C ILE A 226 7.94 5.94 -25.26
N ALA A 227 8.66 5.30 -26.17
CA ALA A 227 9.00 3.88 -26.09
C ALA A 227 10.22 3.62 -25.20
N ILE A 228 10.16 4.02 -23.92
CA ILE A 228 11.24 3.77 -22.96
C ILE A 228 11.15 2.37 -22.35
N GLY A 229 12.30 1.70 -22.37
CA GLY A 229 12.60 0.49 -21.67
C GLY A 229 12.69 0.74 -20.17
N HIS A 230 11.60 0.44 -19.46
CA HIS A 230 11.67 0.36 -18.01
C HIS A 230 12.54 -0.85 -17.58
N VAL A 231 13.77 -0.57 -17.18
CA VAL A 231 14.69 -1.53 -16.54
C VAL A 231 14.40 -1.75 -15.04
N CYS A 232 13.28 -1.21 -14.56
CA CYS A 232 12.84 -1.31 -13.18
C CYS A 232 12.51 -2.74 -12.77
N CYS A 233 13.03 -3.17 -11.61
CA CYS A 233 12.76 -4.48 -10.99
C CYS A 233 11.26 -4.73 -10.72
N HIS A 234 10.42 -3.70 -10.75
CA HIS A 234 9.01 -3.74 -10.32
C HIS A 234 7.97 -3.29 -11.37
N ARG A 235 8.36 -2.98 -12.63
CA ARG A 235 7.47 -2.64 -13.77
C ARG A 235 6.22 -1.81 -13.41
N GLY A 236 6.33 -0.80 -12.54
CA GLY A 236 5.20 0.06 -12.21
C GLY A 236 3.91 -0.64 -11.70
N HIS A 237 3.97 -1.92 -11.33
CA HIS A 237 2.82 -2.74 -10.90
C HIS A 237 2.98 -3.25 -9.46
N GLY A 238 3.78 -2.53 -8.69
CA GLY A 238 4.04 -2.83 -7.29
C GLY A 238 4.78 -4.14 -7.09
N ILE A 239 5.28 -4.29 -5.88
CA ILE A 239 5.72 -5.56 -5.33
C ILE A 239 4.49 -6.46 -5.26
N ALA A 240 4.43 -7.45 -6.16
CA ALA A 240 3.45 -8.53 -6.23
C ALA A 240 1.95 -8.17 -6.35
N ALA A 241 1.52 -6.93 -6.12
CA ALA A 241 0.10 -6.58 -6.00
C ALA A 241 -0.65 -6.56 -7.34
N GLY A 242 0.00 -6.17 -8.45
CA GLY A 242 -0.65 -6.11 -9.77
C GLY A 242 -0.62 -7.42 -10.56
N LYS A 243 0.21 -8.39 -10.16
CA LYS A 243 0.23 -9.70 -10.79
C LYS A 243 -0.71 -10.62 -10.04
N GLY A 244 -1.99 -10.56 -10.40
CA GLY A 244 -3.04 -11.40 -9.81
C GLY A 244 -2.61 -12.87 -9.70
N TRP A 245 -3.28 -13.60 -8.81
CA TRP A 245 -3.11 -15.02 -8.44
C TRP A 245 -2.44 -15.97 -9.47
N ARG A 246 -2.64 -15.76 -10.78
CA ARG A 246 -1.94 -16.45 -11.88
C ARG A 246 -0.42 -16.34 -11.81
N SER A 247 0.18 -15.17 -11.59
CA SER A 247 1.65 -15.08 -11.56
C SER A 247 2.23 -15.77 -10.32
N TYR A 248 1.45 -15.80 -9.22
CA TYR A 248 1.81 -16.50 -8.00
C TYR A 248 1.65 -18.02 -8.14
N MET A 249 0.62 -18.49 -8.85
CA MET A 249 0.38 -19.92 -9.11
C MET A 249 1.27 -20.53 -10.19
N PHE A 250 1.72 -19.75 -11.18
CA PHE A 250 2.46 -20.27 -12.34
C PHE A 250 3.97 -19.97 -12.32
N GLY A 251 4.53 -19.46 -11.22
CA GLY A 251 5.99 -19.44 -10.98
C GLY A 251 6.85 -18.60 -11.94
N ASN A 252 6.25 -17.87 -12.88
CA ASN A 252 6.98 -17.09 -13.87
C ASN A 252 7.28 -15.68 -13.34
N GLN A 253 8.16 -15.58 -12.35
CA GLN A 253 8.79 -14.29 -12.08
C GLN A 253 9.74 -13.96 -13.24
N PRO A 254 9.61 -12.77 -13.87
CA PRO A 254 10.58 -12.33 -14.86
C PRO A 254 11.97 -12.32 -14.22
N ARG A 255 12.96 -12.88 -14.91
CA ARG A 255 14.34 -12.76 -14.46
C ARG A 255 14.73 -11.27 -14.50
N PRO A 256 15.52 -10.78 -13.53
CA PRO A 256 16.19 -9.51 -13.67
C PRO A 256 16.95 -9.46 -15.00
N LEU A 257 16.93 -8.30 -15.67
CA LEU A 257 17.78 -8.07 -16.83
C LEU A 257 19.25 -8.13 -16.39
N ALA A 258 20.14 -8.59 -17.28
CA ALA A 258 21.56 -8.51 -17.00
C ALA A 258 22.01 -7.05 -16.98
N ASP A 259 23.06 -6.73 -16.22
CA ASP A 259 23.59 -5.35 -16.17
C ASP A 259 24.02 -4.86 -17.57
N ASP A 260 24.51 -5.77 -18.43
CA ASP A 260 24.87 -5.45 -19.81
C ASP A 260 23.64 -5.07 -20.64
N ASP A 261 22.52 -5.82 -20.54
CA ASP A 261 21.27 -5.48 -21.21
C ASP A 261 20.72 -4.12 -20.74
N ILE A 262 20.88 -3.82 -19.44
CA ILE A 262 20.47 -2.54 -18.87
C ILE A 262 21.33 -1.41 -19.43
N ALA A 263 22.64 -1.62 -19.53
CA ALA A 263 23.57 -0.64 -20.09
C ALA A 263 23.24 -0.33 -21.56
N ASP A 264 22.96 -1.36 -22.37
CA ASP A 264 22.57 -1.21 -23.77
C ASP A 264 21.28 -0.38 -23.91
N ILE A 265 20.24 -0.68 -23.12
CA ILE A 265 18.99 0.10 -23.11
C ILE A 265 19.24 1.57 -22.74
N LEU A 266 20.06 1.83 -21.73
CA LEU A 266 20.34 3.20 -21.28
C LEU A 266 21.18 3.98 -22.30
N ASP A 267 22.08 3.32 -23.04
CA ASP A 267 22.86 3.93 -24.12
C ASP A 267 21.95 4.30 -25.30
N GLU A 268 21.07 3.37 -25.71
CA GLU A 268 20.07 3.60 -26.77
C GLU A 268 19.11 4.75 -26.45
N GLU A 269 18.79 4.95 -25.17
CA GLU A 269 17.83 5.96 -24.69
C GLU A 269 18.48 7.26 -24.19
N SER A 270 19.81 7.39 -24.28
CA SER A 270 20.58 8.50 -23.70
C SER A 270 20.10 9.89 -24.13
N ASP A 271 19.85 10.12 -25.43
CA ASP A 271 19.33 11.39 -25.95
C ASP A 271 18.00 11.80 -25.29
N PHE A 272 17.11 10.82 -25.07
CA PHE A 272 15.85 11.08 -24.37
C PHE A 272 16.08 11.38 -22.89
N ILE A 273 16.97 10.61 -22.23
CA ILE A 273 17.29 10.76 -20.81
C ILE A 273 17.83 12.17 -20.56
N ASP A 274 18.73 12.66 -21.42
CA ASP A 274 19.29 14.02 -21.33
C ASP A 274 18.21 15.10 -21.48
N LEU A 275 17.28 14.92 -22.43
CA LEU A 275 16.13 15.83 -22.60
C LEU A 275 15.23 15.83 -21.36
N LEU A 276 14.96 14.65 -20.79
CA LEU A 276 14.14 14.51 -19.59
C LEU A 276 14.85 15.11 -18.36
N ASP A 277 16.16 14.96 -18.24
CA ASP A 277 16.97 15.56 -17.17
C ASP A 277 16.91 17.09 -17.24
N MET A 278 17.10 17.68 -18.42
CA MET A 278 16.96 19.12 -18.62
C MET A 278 15.54 19.61 -18.26
N GLU A 279 14.49 18.90 -18.67
CA GLU A 279 13.11 19.26 -18.29
C GLU A 279 12.91 19.21 -16.77
N MET A 280 13.44 18.17 -16.10
CA MET A 280 13.32 18.04 -14.65
C MET A 280 14.12 19.11 -13.89
N GLU A 281 15.26 19.55 -14.42
CA GLU A 281 16.04 20.67 -13.88
C GLU A 281 15.29 22.01 -14.00
N GLU A 282 14.64 22.26 -15.14
CA GLU A 282 13.79 23.44 -15.32
C GLU A 282 12.64 23.43 -14.30
N LEU A 283 11.92 22.30 -14.21
CA LEU A 283 10.82 22.13 -13.25
C LEU A 283 11.29 22.22 -11.79
N ALA A 284 12.53 21.88 -11.46
CA ALA A 284 13.04 21.99 -10.09
C ALA A 284 13.05 23.44 -9.58
N SER A 285 13.06 24.41 -10.49
CA SER A 285 12.97 25.85 -10.18
C SER A 285 11.54 26.29 -9.85
N ASP A 286 10.51 25.50 -10.18
CA ASP A 286 9.11 25.84 -9.90
C ASP A 286 8.80 25.80 -8.40
N SER A 287 7.76 26.55 -8.02
CA SER A 287 7.20 26.49 -6.66
C SER A 287 6.47 25.17 -6.43
N LEU A 288 6.34 24.75 -5.16
CA LEU A 288 5.59 23.55 -4.79
C LEU A 288 4.13 23.59 -5.32
N HIS A 289 3.50 24.77 -5.26
CA HIS A 289 2.14 24.94 -5.78
C HIS A 289 2.08 24.73 -7.30
N SER A 290 3.01 25.31 -8.06
CA SER A 290 3.05 25.13 -9.51
C SER A 290 3.28 23.67 -9.91
N LEU A 291 4.20 22.97 -9.24
CA LEU A 291 4.42 21.53 -9.46
C LEU A 291 3.16 20.71 -9.14
N ARG A 292 2.43 21.07 -8.08
CA ARG A 292 1.18 20.41 -7.70
C ARG A 292 0.10 20.61 -8.76
N THR A 293 -0.08 21.82 -9.28
CA THR A 293 -1.04 22.12 -10.35
C THR A 293 -0.68 21.37 -11.64
N ARG A 294 0.61 21.28 -11.98
CA ARG A 294 1.09 20.44 -13.10
C ARG A 294 0.73 18.96 -12.88
N TRP A 295 0.94 18.44 -11.68
CA TRP A 295 0.58 17.06 -11.33
C TRP A 295 -0.94 16.80 -11.42
N MET A 296 -1.78 17.73 -10.97
CA MET A 296 -3.23 17.64 -11.14
C MET A 296 -3.65 17.65 -12.62
N SER A 297 -2.94 18.41 -13.46
CA SER A 297 -3.18 18.42 -14.91
C SER A 297 -2.85 17.08 -15.55
N VAL A 298 -1.79 16.42 -15.09
CA VAL A 298 -1.44 15.05 -15.49
C VAL A 298 -2.54 14.05 -15.09
N ILE A 299 -3.04 14.15 -13.85
CA ILE A 299 -4.18 13.36 -13.37
C ILE A 299 -5.39 13.53 -14.30
N LYS A 300 -5.74 14.77 -14.66
CA LYS A 300 -6.84 15.07 -15.57
C LYS A 300 -6.63 14.45 -16.95
N ALA A 301 -5.45 14.64 -17.54
CA ALA A 301 -5.14 14.09 -18.86
C ALA A 301 -5.28 12.55 -18.88
N LYS A 302 -4.79 11.86 -17.84
CA LYS A 302 -4.98 10.40 -17.71
C LYS A 302 -6.45 10.02 -17.55
N TYR A 303 -7.23 10.79 -16.80
CA TYR A 303 -8.66 10.54 -16.64
C TYR A 303 -9.41 10.71 -17.97
N ASP A 304 -9.15 11.79 -18.71
CA ASP A 304 -9.77 12.06 -20.00
C ASP A 304 -9.45 10.94 -21.01
N ALA A 305 -8.19 10.48 -21.05
CA ALA A 305 -7.77 9.34 -21.86
C ALA A 305 -8.49 8.04 -21.46
N HIS A 306 -8.67 7.79 -20.16
CA HIS A 306 -9.42 6.65 -19.65
C HIS A 306 -10.90 6.70 -20.09
N ILE A 307 -11.53 7.87 -20.01
CA ILE A 307 -12.91 8.04 -20.47
C ILE A 307 -13.03 7.78 -21.97
N GLU A 308 -12.10 8.29 -22.78
CA GLU A 308 -12.06 8.04 -24.21
C GLU A 308 -11.89 6.55 -24.51
N GLN A 309 -10.98 5.87 -23.80
CA GLN A 309 -10.77 4.42 -23.92
C GLN A 309 -12.04 3.64 -23.58
N VAL A 310 -12.67 3.91 -22.45
CA VAL A 310 -13.91 3.25 -22.02
C VAL A 310 -15.02 3.46 -23.05
N ASN A 311 -15.15 4.67 -23.61
CA ASN A 311 -16.13 4.96 -24.65
C ASN A 311 -15.86 4.16 -25.94
N LYS A 312 -14.60 4.05 -26.35
CA LYS A 312 -14.18 3.19 -27.48
C LYS A 312 -14.50 1.72 -27.22
N GLU A 313 -14.26 1.24 -26.00
CA GLU A 313 -14.57 -0.14 -25.59
C GLU A 313 -16.08 -0.40 -25.58
N ARG A 314 -16.89 0.53 -25.05
CA ARG A 314 -18.36 0.46 -25.06
C ARG A 314 -18.92 0.42 -26.48
N ALA A 315 -18.40 1.25 -27.39
CA ALA A 315 -18.83 1.26 -28.79
C ALA A 315 -18.55 -0.08 -29.50
N LYS A 316 -17.50 -0.81 -29.08
CA LYS A 316 -17.16 -2.14 -29.59
C LYS A 316 -17.87 -3.27 -28.84
N TYR A 317 -18.40 -2.99 -27.64
CA TYR A 317 -19.01 -3.97 -26.76
C TYR A 317 -20.32 -4.47 -27.37
N LYS A 318 -20.34 -5.75 -27.74
CA LYS A 318 -21.55 -6.48 -28.12
C LYS A 318 -21.91 -7.41 -26.96
N PRO A 319 -23.05 -7.21 -26.28
CA PRO A 319 -23.48 -8.15 -25.25
C PRO A 319 -23.58 -9.54 -25.88
N SER A 320 -22.73 -10.45 -25.43
CA SER A 320 -22.54 -11.74 -26.09
C SER A 320 -23.61 -12.77 -25.70
N PHE A 321 -24.54 -12.39 -24.83
CA PHE A 321 -25.63 -13.23 -24.39
C PHE A 321 -26.96 -12.55 -24.75
N PRO A 322 -27.90 -13.27 -25.37
CA PRO A 322 -29.28 -12.80 -25.49
C PRO A 322 -29.79 -12.47 -24.08
N THR A 323 -30.26 -11.25 -23.90
CA THR A 323 -30.90 -10.76 -22.68
C THR A 323 -32.08 -11.63 -22.23
N ASP A 324 -32.62 -12.45 -23.13
CA ASP A 324 -33.79 -13.30 -22.92
C ASP A 324 -33.56 -14.45 -21.92
N TYR A 325 -32.31 -14.78 -21.56
CA TYR A 325 -32.01 -15.77 -20.52
C TYR A 325 -31.95 -15.17 -19.09
N ALA A 326 -31.94 -13.85 -18.93
CA ALA A 326 -31.64 -13.21 -17.65
C ALA A 326 -32.83 -13.10 -16.68
N GLU A 327 -34.08 -13.15 -17.15
CA GLU A 327 -35.26 -12.98 -16.29
C GLU A 327 -35.87 -14.30 -15.78
N GLY A 328 -35.47 -15.46 -16.30
CA GLY A 328 -36.20 -16.72 -16.04
C GLY A 328 -35.48 -17.84 -15.29
N GLN A 329 -34.14 -17.80 -15.12
CA GLN A 329 -33.40 -19.03 -14.78
C GLN A 329 -32.25 -18.90 -13.75
N LEU A 330 -32.25 -17.86 -12.90
CA LEU A 330 -31.30 -17.76 -11.77
C LEU A 330 -31.81 -18.43 -10.47
N GLN A 331 -32.89 -19.21 -10.55
CA GLN A 331 -33.50 -19.89 -9.42
C GLN A 331 -33.14 -21.40 -9.45
N GLY A 332 -31.85 -21.76 -9.34
CA GLY A 332 -31.49 -23.20 -9.30
C GLY A 332 -30.03 -23.67 -9.39
N ASP A 333 -29.01 -22.91 -8.97
CA ASP A 333 -27.60 -23.28 -9.24
C ASP A 333 -26.93 -24.25 -8.24
N PHE A 334 -27.69 -25.19 -7.68
CA PHE A 334 -27.12 -26.33 -6.97
C PHE A 334 -27.58 -27.63 -7.63
N GLN A 335 -26.65 -28.46 -8.12
CA GLN A 335 -26.98 -29.86 -8.38
C GLN A 335 -26.85 -30.60 -7.07
N VAL A 336 -27.89 -31.36 -6.75
CA VAL A 336 -27.85 -32.33 -5.67
C VAL A 336 -27.15 -33.59 -6.19
N ASP A 337 -25.99 -33.90 -5.63
CA ASP A 337 -25.37 -35.22 -5.77
C ASP A 337 -26.15 -36.23 -4.93
N TYR A 338 -27.17 -36.86 -5.50
CA TYR A 338 -27.93 -37.88 -4.77
C TYR A 338 -27.08 -39.10 -4.37
N LYS A 339 -25.93 -39.32 -5.02
CA LYS A 339 -25.05 -40.45 -4.68
C LYS A 339 -24.21 -40.18 -3.45
N ASN A 340 -23.83 -38.91 -3.22
CA ASN A 340 -22.98 -38.49 -2.11
C ASN A 340 -23.71 -37.60 -1.09
N ASP A 341 -25.01 -37.37 -1.24
CA ASP A 341 -25.86 -36.48 -0.44
C ASP A 341 -25.23 -35.09 -0.20
N THR A 342 -24.64 -34.54 -1.25
CA THR A 342 -23.93 -33.26 -1.22
C THR A 342 -24.43 -32.35 -2.31
N TYR A 343 -24.50 -31.06 -2.01
CA TYR A 343 -24.77 -30.03 -3.01
C TYR A 343 -23.43 -29.61 -3.61
N TYR A 344 -23.27 -29.72 -4.92
CA TYR A 344 -22.17 -29.07 -5.61
C TYR A 344 -22.70 -27.96 -6.53
N PRO A 345 -22.05 -26.79 -6.52
CA PRO A 345 -22.39 -25.73 -7.46
C PRO A 345 -22.14 -26.25 -8.89
N VAL A 346 -23.16 -26.17 -9.75
CA VAL A 346 -23.04 -26.61 -11.15
C VAL A 346 -22.17 -25.60 -11.89
N GLY A 347 -20.90 -25.94 -12.05
CA GLY A 347 -19.89 -25.01 -12.54
C GLY A 347 -19.57 -23.95 -11.50
N TRP A 348 -18.52 -23.19 -11.72
CA TRP A 348 -18.38 -21.88 -11.07
C TRP A 348 -18.93 -20.85 -12.06
N PRO A 349 -20.23 -20.51 -12.06
CA PRO A 349 -20.72 -19.36 -12.80
C PRO A 349 -19.95 -18.10 -12.43
N SER A 350 -19.40 -18.02 -11.21
CA SER A 350 -18.61 -16.88 -10.74
C SER A 350 -17.43 -16.54 -11.65
N VAL A 351 -16.68 -17.53 -12.17
CA VAL A 351 -15.52 -17.20 -13.02
C VAL A 351 -15.98 -16.77 -14.41
N ILE A 352 -17.01 -17.39 -15.00
CA ILE A 352 -17.43 -17.09 -16.38
C ILE A 352 -18.32 -15.83 -16.48
N PHE A 353 -19.21 -15.57 -15.50
CA PHE A 353 -20.02 -14.34 -15.46
C PHE A 353 -19.22 -13.07 -15.15
N MET A 354 -18.01 -13.20 -14.59
CA MET A 354 -17.15 -12.04 -14.32
C MET A 354 -16.53 -11.44 -15.61
N PHE A 355 -16.58 -12.10 -16.78
CA PHE A 355 -15.82 -11.67 -17.98
C PHE A 355 -16.51 -10.70 -18.94
N LYS A 356 -17.77 -10.30 -18.73
CA LYS A 356 -18.49 -9.42 -19.68
C LYS A 356 -19.47 -8.48 -18.98
N THR A 357 -18.99 -7.73 -18.01
CA THR A 357 -19.70 -6.53 -17.57
C THR A 357 -19.38 -5.40 -18.54
N GLU A 358 -20.36 -4.55 -18.83
CA GLU A 358 -20.17 -3.35 -19.65
C GLU A 358 -18.97 -2.54 -19.11
N PRO A 359 -18.06 -2.06 -19.97
CA PRO A 359 -16.95 -1.23 -19.54
C PRO A 359 -17.48 -0.06 -18.69
N ARG A 360 -16.96 0.11 -17.47
CA ARG A 360 -17.40 1.18 -16.56
C ARG A 360 -16.35 2.28 -16.52
N ALA A 361 -16.81 3.50 -16.78
CA ALA A 361 -15.99 4.68 -16.56
C ALA A 361 -15.68 4.82 -15.06
N TYR A 362 -14.47 5.27 -14.75
CA TYR A 362 -14.11 5.60 -13.37
C TYR A 362 -14.97 6.80 -12.92
N ALA A 363 -15.71 6.64 -11.83
CA ALA A 363 -16.60 7.67 -11.33
C ALA A 363 -15.82 8.68 -10.46
N MET A 364 -15.27 9.73 -11.09
CA MET A 364 -14.50 10.76 -10.38
C MET A 364 -15.29 11.37 -9.22
N THR A 365 -16.57 11.65 -9.44
CA THR A 365 -17.49 12.18 -8.41
C THR A 365 -17.61 11.26 -7.20
N GLY A 366 -17.59 9.93 -7.41
CA GLY A 366 -17.58 8.94 -6.34
C GLY A 366 -16.28 8.95 -5.55
N ALA A 367 -15.14 9.14 -6.22
CA ALA A 367 -13.84 9.26 -5.58
C ALA A 367 -13.72 10.55 -4.76
N VAL A 368 -14.12 11.70 -5.32
CA VAL A 368 -14.19 13.00 -4.62
C VAL A 368 -15.09 12.90 -3.39
N SER A 369 -16.30 12.33 -3.54
CA SER A 369 -17.26 12.21 -2.43
C SER A 369 -16.75 11.31 -1.32
N SER A 370 -16.06 10.23 -1.68
CA SER A 370 -15.43 9.32 -0.72
C SER A 370 -14.32 10.02 0.06
N TYR A 371 -13.45 10.76 -0.63
CA TYR A 371 -12.37 11.52 0.02
C TYR A 371 -12.92 12.64 0.91
N ASP A 372 -13.89 13.41 0.44
CA ASP A 372 -14.56 14.48 1.21
C ASP A 372 -15.24 13.94 2.48
N SER A 373 -15.91 12.79 2.37
CA SER A 373 -16.52 12.12 3.53
C SER A 373 -15.48 11.68 4.56
N TRP A 374 -14.36 11.10 4.10
CA TRP A 374 -13.23 10.76 4.97
C TRP A 374 -12.62 12.00 5.62
N LEU A 375 -12.39 13.06 4.85
CA LEU A 375 -11.80 14.31 5.33
C LEU A 375 -12.63 14.91 6.46
N ARG A 376 -13.95 14.95 6.31
CA ARG A 376 -14.88 15.40 7.36
C ARG A 376 -14.89 14.46 8.57
N TYR A 377 -14.88 13.15 8.35
CA TYR A 377 -14.83 12.16 9.41
C TYR A 377 -13.57 12.34 10.27
N GLU A 378 -12.39 12.44 9.65
CA GLU A 378 -11.12 12.65 10.35
C GLU A 378 -11.08 13.99 11.06
N HIS A 379 -11.61 15.06 10.45
CA HIS A 379 -11.72 16.36 11.09
C HIS A 379 -12.61 16.32 12.35
N GLY A 380 -13.71 15.57 12.30
CA GLY A 380 -14.65 15.41 13.42
C GLY A 380 -14.23 14.38 14.47
N ARG A 381 -13.18 13.58 14.21
CA ARG A 381 -12.71 12.51 15.11
C ARG A 381 -12.15 13.14 16.40
N THR A 382 -12.84 12.93 17.52
CA THR A 382 -12.44 13.44 18.85
C THR A 382 -11.16 12.77 19.36
N ASP A 383 -10.35 13.54 20.09
CA ASP A 383 -8.92 13.39 20.48
C ASP A 383 -8.48 12.13 21.25
N ASP A 384 -9.06 10.95 21.05
CA ASP A 384 -8.66 9.73 21.79
C ASP A 384 -7.30 9.13 21.36
N TYR A 385 -6.62 9.72 20.36
CA TYR A 385 -5.30 9.26 19.93
C TYR A 385 -4.15 10.14 20.45
N PRO A 386 -3.13 9.54 21.10
CA PRO A 386 -2.03 10.27 21.74
C PRO A 386 -1.02 10.90 20.77
N ILE A 387 -1.16 10.67 19.46
CA ILE A 387 -0.35 11.35 18.43
C ILE A 387 -1.02 12.71 18.19
N ARG A 388 -0.85 13.60 19.17
CA ARG A 388 -1.28 14.99 19.08
C ARG A 388 -0.37 15.72 18.13
N ASP A 389 -0.99 16.28 17.09
CA ASP A 389 -0.29 17.12 16.14
C ASP A 389 -0.58 18.60 16.39
N VAL A 390 0.48 19.36 16.64
CA VAL A 390 0.49 20.84 16.56
C VAL A 390 0.08 21.28 15.14
N ARG A 391 0.07 20.38 14.16
CA ARG A 391 -0.24 20.62 12.75
C ARG A 391 -1.72 20.53 12.36
N LYS A 392 -2.67 20.33 13.29
CA LYS A 392 -4.11 20.41 12.96
C LYS A 392 -4.53 21.80 12.43
N SER A 393 -3.80 22.86 12.78
CA SER A 393 -4.10 24.20 12.25
C SER A 393 -3.94 24.22 10.73
N GLY A 394 -5.03 24.49 10.02
CA GLY A 394 -5.03 24.51 8.56
C GLY A 394 -5.03 23.12 7.90
N TRP A 395 -5.06 22.01 8.66
CA TRP A 395 -4.98 20.65 8.08
C TRP A 395 -6.15 20.38 7.13
N PHE A 396 -7.36 20.72 7.57
CA PHE A 396 -8.59 20.56 6.81
C PHE A 396 -8.60 21.53 5.63
N GLU A 397 -8.26 22.79 5.88
CA GLU A 397 -8.27 23.85 4.87
C GLU A 397 -7.26 23.59 3.75
N ARG A 398 -6.06 23.07 4.06
CA ARG A 398 -5.06 22.68 3.05
C ARG A 398 -5.60 21.61 2.11
N ARG A 399 -6.19 20.55 2.68
CA ARG A 399 -6.77 19.42 1.91
C ARG A 399 -8.00 19.84 1.12
N ALA A 400 -8.92 20.56 1.75
CA ALA A 400 -10.07 21.13 1.08
C ALA A 400 -9.66 22.08 -0.07
N GLY A 401 -8.59 22.84 0.11
CA GLY A 401 -8.05 23.75 -0.90
C GLY A 401 -7.62 23.03 -2.18
N TRP A 402 -6.76 22.01 -2.06
CA TRP A 402 -6.30 21.28 -3.24
C TRP A 402 -7.37 20.32 -3.81
N VAL A 403 -8.30 19.81 -2.99
CA VAL A 403 -9.46 19.06 -3.49
C VAL A 403 -10.34 19.95 -4.35
N LYS A 404 -10.59 21.18 -3.91
CA LYS A 404 -11.34 22.16 -4.69
C LYS A 404 -10.62 22.47 -6.00
N GLU A 405 -9.32 22.74 -5.96
CA GLU A 405 -8.50 22.97 -7.17
C GLU A 405 -8.62 21.81 -8.16
N LEU A 406 -8.55 20.56 -7.67
CA LEU A 406 -8.72 19.39 -8.52
C LEU A 406 -10.15 19.29 -9.08
N VAL A 407 -11.18 19.52 -8.28
CA VAL A 407 -12.59 19.51 -8.73
C VAL A 407 -12.83 20.55 -9.83
N ASP A 408 -12.33 21.76 -9.63
CA ASP A 408 -12.42 22.86 -10.59
C ASP A 408 -11.67 22.49 -11.89
N LEU A 409 -10.46 21.92 -11.77
CA LEU A 409 -9.67 21.47 -12.93
C LEU A 409 -10.34 20.35 -13.71
N MET A 410 -11.01 19.43 -13.01
CA MET A 410 -11.74 18.31 -13.59
C MET A 410 -13.09 18.72 -14.19
N GLU A 411 -13.47 20.00 -14.08
CA GLU A 411 -14.73 20.57 -14.59
C GLU A 411 -15.97 19.85 -14.05
N LEU A 412 -15.90 19.34 -12.82
CA LEU A 412 -17.03 18.63 -12.20
C LEU A 412 -18.05 19.65 -11.70
N SER A 413 -19.32 19.48 -12.09
CA SER A 413 -20.38 20.35 -11.57
C SER A 413 -20.66 20.08 -10.09
N ALA A 414 -21.20 21.11 -9.41
CA ALA A 414 -21.67 20.97 -8.02
C ALA A 414 -22.75 19.88 -7.90
N ASP A 415 -23.68 19.85 -8.87
CA ASP A 415 -24.77 18.87 -8.93
C ASP A 415 -24.25 17.43 -9.05
N GLU A 416 -23.23 17.21 -9.89
CA GLU A 416 -22.60 15.89 -10.04
C GLU A 416 -21.88 15.43 -8.77
N THR A 417 -21.25 16.36 -8.07
CA THR A 417 -20.58 16.09 -6.80
C THR A 417 -21.59 15.74 -5.71
N ASP A 418 -22.68 16.50 -5.61
CA ASP A 418 -23.74 16.24 -4.64
C ASP A 418 -24.52 14.96 -4.93
N ALA A 419 -24.75 14.64 -6.22
CA ALA A 419 -25.28 13.33 -6.63
C ALA A 419 -24.32 12.18 -6.27
N GLY A 420 -23.01 12.41 -6.30
CA GLY A 420 -22.00 11.47 -5.80
C GLY A 420 -22.15 11.20 -4.30
N LYS A 421 -22.28 12.26 -3.49
CA LYS A 421 -22.48 12.17 -2.04
C LYS A 421 -23.76 11.41 -1.69
N LYS A 422 -24.87 11.72 -2.37
CA LYS A 422 -26.15 11.05 -2.14
C LYS A 422 -26.07 9.55 -2.41
N ARG A 423 -25.46 9.14 -3.52
CA ARG A 423 -25.23 7.71 -3.84
C ARG A 423 -24.37 7.00 -2.79
N LEU A 424 -23.33 7.67 -2.29
CA LEU A 424 -22.48 7.10 -1.24
C LEU A 424 -23.24 6.93 0.09
N GLN A 425 -24.12 7.88 0.42
CA GLN A 425 -24.99 7.78 1.60
C GLN A 425 -25.96 6.59 1.48
N GLU A 426 -26.64 6.45 0.34
CA GLU A 426 -27.55 5.33 0.07
C GLU A 426 -26.83 3.97 0.21
N LEU A 427 -25.62 3.84 -0.37
CA LEU A 427 -24.81 2.62 -0.24
C LEU A 427 -24.40 2.30 1.21
N ASN A 428 -24.11 3.34 2.00
CA ASN A 428 -23.75 3.15 3.41
C ASN A 428 -24.97 2.75 4.27
N GLU A 429 -26.14 3.30 3.96
CA GLU A 429 -27.40 2.93 4.59
C GLU A 429 -27.76 1.46 4.28
N GLU A 430 -27.59 1.02 3.04
CA GLU A 430 -27.76 -0.37 2.62
C GLU A 430 -26.80 -1.32 3.34
N LYS A 431 -25.50 -1.00 3.39
CA LYS A 431 -24.50 -1.79 4.13
C LYS A 431 -24.83 -1.86 5.62
N GLY A 432 -25.27 -0.76 6.22
CA GLY A 432 -25.68 -0.68 7.62
C GLY A 432 -26.93 -1.52 7.92
N ALA A 433 -27.86 -1.63 6.97
CA ALA A 433 -29.02 -2.51 7.08
C ALA A 433 -28.63 -3.99 7.03
N ILE A 434 -27.73 -4.38 6.10
CA ILE A 434 -27.25 -5.76 5.97
C ILE A 434 -26.51 -6.21 7.24
N SER A 435 -25.66 -5.35 7.81
CA SER A 435 -24.91 -5.67 9.04
C SER A 435 -25.79 -5.79 10.30
N LYS A 436 -27.05 -5.35 10.28
CA LYS A 436 -28.00 -5.50 11.40
C LYS A 436 -28.86 -6.75 11.31
N VAL A 437 -28.89 -7.40 10.14
CA VAL A 437 -29.68 -8.61 9.87
C VAL A 437 -28.86 -9.90 10.08
N GLN A 438 -27.53 -9.78 10.12
CA GLN A 438 -26.59 -10.83 10.51
C GLN A 438 -26.23 -10.71 11.99
#